data_AF-A0A2W4TX93-F1
#
_entry.id   AF-A0A2W4TX93-F1
#
_cell.length_a   1.000
_cell.length_b   1.000
_cell.length_c   1.000
_cell.angle_alpha   90.00
_cell.angle_beta   90.00
_cell.angle_gamma   90.00
#
_symmetry.space_group_name_H-M   'P 1'
#
loop_
_entity.id
_entity.type
_entity.pdbx_description
1 polymer ?
#
loop_
_entity_poly.entity_id
_entity_poly.type
_entity_poly.pdbx_seq_one_letter_code
_entity_poly.pdbx_strand_id
1 'polypeptide(L)'
;MIPMSIAMLGVTALVAGGVGLYLRGRRRRARALYMAHLESALADGILTEAEAAELESLRTASDLSEREVRMVGLALYRRALREVVADARVTPEEEANLRRLQMQLGLTEHDLASDRDQIRRMRLLAQIEDGRLPEVRAPLDLAADETCHWVVRATLCSPLALGRREPVGVVFRPDGAEPFHVVGEREALEPNPAILPLDLGMLVITSRRAIFRGAKRRVDWPHARLETLTLYRDGLALTTADERGPRFLLVEDAELTAAILLLAARRRRIEQRGAPPAPNPSAALPGTAPANRDGGRTGSEEEKGDGHAEHHRALLRESS
;
A
#
# COMPACT_ATOMS: atom_id res chain seq x y z
N MET A 1 -34.30 -64.64 -25.50
CA MET A 1 -34.89 -63.54 -24.73
C MET A 1 -33.88 -63.11 -23.68
N ILE A 2 -33.16 -62.01 -23.91
CA ILE A 2 -32.20 -61.37 -22.99
C ILE A 2 -32.67 -59.92 -22.84
N PRO A 3 -32.78 -59.36 -21.62
CA PRO A 3 -33.59 -58.18 -21.37
C PRO A 3 -32.89 -56.90 -21.85
N MET A 4 -33.66 -56.11 -22.58
CA MET A 4 -33.38 -54.80 -23.16
C MET A 4 -33.27 -53.69 -22.10
N SER A 5 -32.56 -53.90 -21.00
CA SER A 5 -32.55 -52.99 -19.84
C SER A 5 -31.20 -52.34 -19.52
N ILE A 6 -30.07 -52.86 -20.02
CA ILE A 6 -28.73 -52.34 -19.65
C ILE A 6 -28.28 -51.19 -20.57
N ALA A 7 -28.72 -51.15 -21.83
CA ALA A 7 -28.37 -50.09 -22.77
C ALA A 7 -29.01 -48.72 -22.44
N MET A 8 -30.13 -48.70 -21.69
CA MET A 8 -30.86 -47.46 -21.39
C MET A 8 -30.21 -46.64 -20.25
N LEU A 9 -29.53 -47.32 -19.30
CA LEU A 9 -28.87 -46.68 -18.15
C LEU A 9 -27.59 -45.90 -18.50
N GLY A 10 -26.83 -46.36 -19.51
CA GLY A 10 -25.61 -45.68 -19.98
C GLY A 10 -25.89 -44.37 -20.73
N VAL A 11 -26.99 -44.32 -21.50
CA VAL A 11 -27.42 -43.11 -22.23
C VAL A 11 -27.97 -42.04 -21.27
N THR A 12 -28.72 -42.44 -20.24
CA THR A 12 -29.19 -41.51 -19.20
C THR A 12 -28.06 -40.88 -18.40
N ALA A 13 -26.97 -41.61 -18.11
CA ALA A 13 -25.83 -41.07 -17.38
C ALA A 13 -25.01 -40.07 -18.22
N LEU A 14 -24.83 -40.33 -19.52
CA LEU A 14 -24.13 -39.41 -20.44
C LEU A 14 -24.96 -38.13 -20.71
N VAL A 15 -26.28 -38.27 -20.85
CA VAL A 15 -27.21 -37.13 -21.00
C VAL A 15 -27.31 -36.35 -19.69
N ALA A 16 -27.36 -37.01 -18.52
CA ALA A 16 -27.36 -36.33 -17.22
C ALA A 16 -26.04 -35.60 -16.94
N GLY A 17 -24.89 -36.18 -17.32
CA GLY A 17 -23.58 -35.53 -17.23
C GLY A 17 -23.45 -34.33 -18.17
N GLY A 18 -23.92 -34.46 -19.42
CA GLY A 18 -23.95 -33.38 -20.41
C GLY A 18 -24.90 -32.25 -20.06
N VAL A 19 -26.11 -32.58 -19.57
CA VAL A 19 -27.10 -31.61 -19.06
C VAL A 19 -26.56 -30.91 -17.80
N GLY A 20 -25.91 -31.64 -16.90
CA GLY A 20 -25.22 -31.07 -15.74
C GLY A 20 -24.13 -30.07 -16.13
N LEU A 21 -23.29 -30.41 -17.11
CA LEU A 21 -22.26 -29.50 -17.66
C LEU A 21 -22.87 -28.28 -18.35
N TYR A 22 -23.92 -28.48 -19.15
CA TYR A 22 -24.65 -27.41 -19.85
C TYR A 22 -25.32 -26.43 -18.88
N LEU A 23 -26.04 -26.94 -17.87
CA LEU A 23 -26.69 -26.12 -16.84
C LEU A 23 -25.66 -25.37 -16.00
N ARG A 24 -24.53 -26.00 -15.67
CA ARG A 24 -23.43 -25.36 -14.94
C ARG A 24 -22.76 -24.25 -15.76
N GLY A 25 -22.60 -24.46 -17.07
CA GLY A 25 -22.12 -23.44 -18.01
C GLY A 25 -23.10 -22.27 -18.15
N ARG A 26 -24.40 -22.55 -18.25
CA ARG A 26 -25.47 -21.54 -18.28
C ARG A 26 -25.50 -20.68 -17.01
N ARG A 27 -25.47 -21.32 -15.83
CA ARG A 27 -25.41 -20.62 -14.54
C ARG A 27 -24.16 -19.73 -14.39
N ARG A 28 -23.00 -20.20 -14.88
CA ARG A 28 -21.78 -19.37 -14.90
C ARG A 28 -21.94 -18.12 -15.76
N ARG A 29 -22.50 -18.25 -16.97
CA ARG A 29 -22.76 -17.10 -17.86
C ARG A 29 -23.76 -16.12 -17.25
N ALA A 30 -24.84 -16.63 -16.65
CA ALA A 30 -25.82 -15.81 -15.95
C ALA A 30 -25.19 -14.99 -14.81
N ARG A 31 -24.37 -15.62 -13.97
CA ARG A 31 -23.65 -14.93 -12.89
C ARG A 31 -22.63 -13.91 -13.42
N ALA A 32 -21.93 -14.23 -14.51
CA ALA A 32 -20.97 -13.31 -15.12
C ALA A 32 -21.65 -12.08 -15.74
N LEU A 33 -22.81 -12.28 -16.38
CA LEU A 33 -23.60 -11.19 -16.93
C LEU A 33 -24.18 -10.32 -15.80
N TYR A 34 -24.74 -10.93 -14.75
CA TYR A 34 -25.17 -10.21 -13.56
C TYR A 34 -24.02 -9.42 -12.92
N MET A 35 -22.83 -10.01 -12.80
CA MET A 35 -21.64 -9.33 -12.29
C MET A 35 -21.26 -8.11 -13.14
N ALA A 36 -21.28 -8.23 -14.47
CA ALA A 36 -20.94 -7.13 -15.37
C ALA A 36 -21.93 -5.95 -15.26
N HIS A 37 -23.24 -6.24 -15.17
CA HIS A 37 -24.24 -5.19 -14.96
C HIS A 37 -24.10 -4.55 -13.58
N LEU A 38 -23.85 -5.35 -12.54
CA LEU A 38 -23.62 -4.84 -11.19
C LEU A 38 -22.36 -3.96 -11.12
N GLU A 39 -21.26 -4.36 -11.77
CA GLU A 39 -20.04 -3.55 -11.89
C GLU A 39 -20.33 -2.22 -12.60
N SER A 40 -21.10 -2.25 -13.70
CA SER A 40 -21.49 -1.03 -14.43
C SER A 40 -22.35 -0.10 -13.60
N ALA A 41 -23.33 -0.64 -12.88
CA ALA A 41 -24.25 0.13 -12.02
C ALA A 41 -23.59 0.70 -10.76
N LEU A 42 -22.39 0.23 -10.42
CA LEU A 42 -21.62 0.73 -9.27
C LEU A 42 -20.44 1.61 -9.71
N ALA A 43 -20.26 1.83 -11.02
CA ALA A 43 -19.11 2.56 -11.55
C ALA A 43 -19.09 4.04 -11.15
N ASP A 44 -20.25 4.67 -11.02
CA ASP A 44 -20.42 6.04 -10.51
C ASP A 44 -20.57 6.10 -8.98
N GLY A 45 -20.56 4.93 -8.33
CA GLY A 45 -20.71 4.77 -6.89
C GLY A 45 -22.13 5.00 -6.37
N ILE A 46 -23.16 5.07 -7.22
CA ILE A 46 -24.56 5.28 -6.83
C ILE A 46 -25.46 4.29 -7.56
N LEU A 47 -25.94 3.27 -6.84
CA LEU A 47 -26.99 2.39 -7.37
C LEU A 47 -28.34 3.12 -7.39
N THR A 48 -28.79 3.54 -8.57
CA THR A 48 -30.09 4.20 -8.76
C THR A 48 -31.26 3.22 -8.71
N GLU A 49 -32.49 3.71 -8.50
CA GLU A 49 -33.69 2.86 -8.53
C GLU A 49 -33.87 2.16 -9.88
N ALA A 50 -33.51 2.81 -10.98
CA ALA A 50 -33.59 2.24 -12.32
C ALA A 50 -32.61 1.08 -12.50
N GLU A 51 -31.37 1.23 -12.06
CA GLU A 51 -30.36 0.16 -12.11
C GLU A 51 -30.70 -1.00 -11.18
N ALA A 52 -31.24 -0.70 -9.99
CA ALA A 52 -31.73 -1.73 -9.08
C ALA A 52 -32.86 -2.55 -9.72
N ALA A 53 -33.81 -1.90 -10.40
CA ALA A 53 -34.89 -2.56 -11.12
C ALA A 53 -34.38 -3.40 -12.32
N GLU A 54 -33.36 -2.92 -13.02
CA GLU A 54 -32.71 -3.66 -14.12
C GLU A 54 -32.00 -4.92 -13.59
N LEU A 55 -31.22 -4.79 -12.51
CA LEU A 55 -30.55 -5.90 -11.85
C LEU A 55 -31.56 -6.94 -11.34
N GLU A 56 -32.69 -6.51 -10.79
CA GLU A 56 -33.74 -7.40 -10.31
C GLU A 56 -34.45 -8.14 -11.45
N SER A 57 -34.70 -7.44 -12.56
CA SER A 57 -35.22 -8.03 -13.79
C SER A 57 -34.26 -9.10 -14.32
N LEU A 58 -32.95 -8.80 -14.31
CA LEU A 58 -31.92 -9.73 -14.77
C LEU A 58 -31.77 -10.94 -13.85
N ARG A 59 -31.85 -10.73 -12.52
CA ARG A 59 -31.85 -11.78 -11.51
C ARG A 59 -32.99 -12.76 -11.77
N THR A 60 -34.19 -12.23 -11.99
CA THR A 60 -35.41 -13.01 -12.23
C THR A 60 -35.36 -13.74 -13.57
N ALA A 61 -34.97 -13.07 -14.65
CA ALA A 61 -34.83 -13.67 -15.98
C ALA A 61 -33.78 -14.80 -16.01
N SER A 62 -32.76 -14.70 -15.16
CA SER A 62 -31.68 -15.67 -15.03
C SER A 62 -31.93 -16.75 -13.96
N ASP A 63 -33.06 -16.69 -13.25
CA ASP A 63 -33.43 -17.56 -12.13
C ASP A 63 -32.34 -17.62 -11.05
N LEU A 64 -31.65 -16.50 -10.80
CA LEU A 64 -30.59 -16.43 -9.79
C LEU A 64 -31.20 -16.35 -8.38
N SER A 65 -30.74 -17.26 -7.52
CA SER A 65 -31.10 -17.22 -6.10
C SER A 65 -30.42 -16.04 -5.39
N GLU A 66 -31.01 -15.58 -4.28
CA GLU A 66 -30.42 -14.60 -3.36
C GLU A 66 -28.98 -14.96 -2.97
N ARG A 67 -28.73 -16.25 -2.74
CA ARG A 67 -27.40 -16.75 -2.43
C ARG A 67 -26.42 -16.53 -3.57
N GLU A 68 -26.83 -16.72 -4.82
CA GLU A 68 -25.97 -16.52 -5.98
C GLU A 68 -25.67 -15.03 -6.21
N VAL A 69 -26.66 -14.17 -6.06
CA VAL A 69 -26.47 -12.70 -6.11
C VAL A 69 -25.49 -12.25 -5.04
N ARG A 70 -25.68 -12.70 -3.80
CA ARG A 70 -24.78 -12.42 -2.67
C ARG A 70 -23.35 -12.88 -2.95
N MET A 71 -23.18 -14.07 -3.55
CA MET A 71 -21.86 -14.57 -3.95
C MET A 71 -21.20 -13.71 -5.02
N VAL A 72 -21.96 -13.14 -5.96
CA VAL A 72 -21.44 -12.20 -6.97
C VAL A 72 -21.02 -10.89 -6.30
N GLY A 73 -21.87 -10.31 -5.44
CA GLY A 73 -21.54 -9.10 -4.69
C GLY A 73 -20.28 -9.29 -3.83
N LEU A 74 -20.17 -10.41 -3.12
CA LEU A 74 -18.98 -10.74 -2.34
C LEU A 74 -17.72 -10.88 -3.21
N ALA A 75 -17.84 -11.45 -4.42
CA ALA A 75 -16.72 -11.53 -5.35
C ALA A 75 -16.25 -10.15 -5.83
N LEU A 76 -17.19 -9.24 -6.09
CA LEU A 76 -16.92 -7.85 -6.46
C LEU A 76 -16.25 -7.09 -5.31
N TYR A 77 -16.80 -7.17 -4.10
CA TYR A 77 -16.21 -6.55 -2.91
C TYR A 77 -14.78 -7.02 -2.67
N ARG A 78 -14.53 -8.33 -2.77
CA ARG A 78 -13.18 -8.91 -2.62
C ARG A 78 -12.20 -8.42 -3.69
N ARG A 79 -12.68 -8.18 -4.91
CA ARG A 79 -11.87 -7.61 -5.98
C ARG A 79 -11.47 -6.18 -5.62
N ALA A 80 -12.43 -5.33 -5.29
CA ALA A 80 -12.16 -3.97 -4.87
C ALA A 80 -11.23 -3.91 -3.64
N LEU A 81 -11.45 -4.78 -2.64
CA LEU A 81 -10.60 -4.87 -1.46
C LEU A 81 -9.15 -5.27 -1.81
N ARG A 82 -8.94 -6.16 -2.79
CA ARG A 82 -7.59 -6.51 -3.25
C ARG A 82 -6.92 -5.35 -3.98
N GLU A 83 -7.66 -4.62 -4.81
CA GLU A 83 -7.15 -3.48 -5.56
C GLU A 83 -6.71 -2.36 -4.60
N VAL A 84 -7.55 -2.02 -3.61
CA VAL A 84 -7.25 -0.97 -2.60
C VAL A 84 -6.05 -1.30 -1.72
N VAL A 85 -5.73 -2.58 -1.47
CA VAL A 85 -4.58 -2.93 -0.61
C VAL A 85 -3.30 -3.26 -1.37
N ALA A 86 -3.33 -3.18 -2.71
CA ALA A 86 -2.27 -3.70 -3.58
C ALA A 86 -0.97 -2.90 -3.53
N ASP A 87 -1.06 -1.58 -3.34
CA ASP A 87 0.07 -0.65 -3.31
C ASP A 87 0.54 -0.30 -1.89
N ALA A 88 0.03 -1.04 -0.89
CA ALA A 88 0.27 -0.82 0.53
C ALA A 88 -0.09 0.59 1.02
N ARG A 89 -1.06 1.24 0.37
CA ARG A 89 -1.59 2.54 0.74
C ARG A 89 -3.11 2.49 0.68
N VAL A 90 -3.78 3.15 1.61
CA VAL A 90 -5.25 3.23 1.59
C VAL A 90 -5.63 4.66 1.91
N THR A 91 -6.12 5.38 0.91
CA THR A 91 -6.58 6.74 1.05
C THR A 91 -7.95 6.83 1.73
N PRO A 92 -8.30 7.98 2.33
CA PRO A 92 -9.63 8.20 2.90
C PRO A 92 -10.77 7.99 1.88
N GLU A 93 -10.51 8.33 0.62
CA GLU A 93 -11.46 8.14 -0.49
C GLU A 93 -11.67 6.66 -0.80
N GLU A 94 -10.59 5.87 -0.91
CA GLU A 94 -10.68 4.42 -1.13
C GLU A 94 -11.39 3.71 0.03
N GLU A 95 -11.09 4.11 1.28
CA GLU A 95 -11.75 3.57 2.46
C GLU A 95 -13.26 3.90 2.47
N ALA A 96 -13.63 5.14 2.10
CA ALA A 96 -15.02 5.56 1.97
C ALA A 96 -15.74 4.82 0.84
N ASN A 97 -15.09 4.61 -0.30
CA ASN A 97 -15.64 3.88 -1.45
C ASN A 97 -15.87 2.41 -1.12
N LEU A 98 -14.94 1.72 -0.45
CA LEU A 98 -15.14 0.35 0.03
C LEU A 98 -16.29 0.23 1.03
N ARG A 99 -16.42 1.19 1.95
CA ARG A 99 -17.57 1.24 2.89
C ARG A 99 -18.90 1.41 2.16
N ARG A 100 -18.95 2.30 1.17
CA ARG A 100 -20.16 2.50 0.34
C ARG A 100 -20.51 1.25 -0.44
N LEU A 101 -19.52 0.62 -1.07
CA LEU A 101 -19.69 -0.63 -1.79
C LEU A 101 -20.24 -1.75 -0.89
N GLN A 102 -19.71 -1.90 0.33
CA GLN A 102 -20.22 -2.86 1.30
C GLN A 102 -21.71 -2.64 1.61
N MET A 103 -22.11 -1.37 1.83
CA MET A 103 -23.50 -1.00 2.13
C MET A 103 -24.43 -1.25 0.94
N GLN A 104 -24.04 -0.83 -0.27
CA GLN A 104 -24.83 -1.01 -1.49
C GLN A 104 -25.04 -2.49 -1.84
N LEU A 105 -24.06 -3.34 -1.55
CA LEU A 105 -24.15 -4.79 -1.74
C LEU A 105 -24.88 -5.51 -0.59
N GLY A 106 -25.26 -4.80 0.48
CA GLY A 106 -25.93 -5.39 1.64
C GLY A 106 -25.09 -6.46 2.35
N LEU A 107 -23.76 -6.34 2.32
CA LEU A 107 -22.84 -7.32 2.91
C LEU A 107 -22.68 -7.09 4.42
N THR A 108 -22.92 -8.15 5.19
CA THR A 108 -22.80 -8.13 6.64
C THR A 108 -21.38 -8.54 7.08
N GLU A 109 -21.05 -8.27 8.35
CA GLU A 109 -19.81 -8.78 8.96
C GLU A 109 -19.71 -10.32 8.92
N HIS A 110 -20.85 -11.02 8.91
CA HIS A 110 -20.87 -12.46 8.75
C HIS A 110 -20.46 -12.90 7.34
N ASP A 111 -20.89 -12.16 6.32
CA ASP A 111 -20.52 -12.43 4.92
C ASP A 111 -19.01 -12.20 4.69
N LEU A 112 -18.43 -11.23 5.40
CA LEU A 112 -17.02 -10.84 5.30
C LEU A 112 -16.10 -11.60 6.28
N ALA A 113 -16.63 -12.61 6.98
CA ALA A 113 -15.92 -13.36 8.01
C ALA A 113 -14.59 -13.97 7.53
N SER A 114 -14.54 -14.43 6.28
CA SER A 114 -13.34 -15.00 5.64
C SER A 114 -12.31 -13.96 5.22
N ASP A 115 -12.71 -12.69 5.11
CA ASP A 115 -11.90 -11.59 4.59
C ASP A 115 -11.44 -10.67 5.74
N ARG A 116 -11.71 -11.07 7.00
CA ARG A 116 -11.40 -10.30 8.21
C ARG A 116 -9.96 -9.83 8.30
N ASP A 117 -8.99 -10.68 7.94
CA ASP A 117 -7.58 -10.31 8.01
C ASP A 117 -7.22 -9.25 6.97
N GLN A 118 -7.76 -9.37 5.76
CA GLN A 118 -7.53 -8.38 4.70
C GLN A 118 -8.23 -7.05 5.01
N ILE A 119 -9.44 -7.08 5.57
CA ILE A 119 -10.15 -5.88 6.05
C ILE A 119 -9.39 -5.23 7.20
N ARG A 120 -8.86 -6.03 8.14
CA ARG A 120 -8.02 -5.54 9.23
C ARG A 120 -6.75 -4.87 8.68
N ARG A 121 -6.08 -5.50 7.71
CA ARG A 121 -4.91 -4.93 7.03
C ARG A 121 -5.25 -3.59 6.38
N MET A 122 -6.34 -3.53 5.61
CA MET A 122 -6.83 -2.31 4.95
C MET A 122 -7.05 -1.19 5.98
N ARG A 123 -7.73 -1.46 7.10
CA ARG A 123 -7.98 -0.46 8.16
C ARG A 123 -6.68 0.04 8.80
N LEU A 124 -5.69 -0.83 8.98
CA LEU A 124 -4.38 -0.44 9.53
C LEU A 124 -3.62 0.46 8.54
N LEU A 125 -3.66 0.15 7.24
CA LEU A 125 -3.06 1.01 6.20
C LEU A 125 -3.75 2.38 6.16
N ALA A 126 -5.07 2.44 6.21
CA ALA A 126 -5.82 3.71 6.28
C ALA A 126 -5.46 4.52 7.53
N GLN A 127 -5.34 3.86 8.68
CA GLN A 127 -4.89 4.49 9.92
C GLN A 127 -3.49 5.11 9.77
N ILE A 128 -2.56 4.41 9.09
CA ILE A 128 -1.20 4.89 8.84
C ILE A 128 -1.19 6.06 7.85
N GLU A 129 -2.04 6.04 6.83
CA GLU A 129 -2.22 7.15 5.88
C GLU A 129 -2.71 8.42 6.59
N ASP A 130 -3.59 8.29 7.58
CA ASP A 130 -3.99 9.39 8.48
C ASP A 130 -2.87 9.81 9.46
N GLY A 131 -1.68 9.25 9.31
CA GLY A 131 -0.53 9.49 10.16
C GLY A 131 -0.69 8.90 11.56
N ARG A 132 -1.65 8.01 11.84
CA ARG A 132 -1.89 7.40 13.16
C ARG A 132 -1.21 6.04 13.26
N LEU A 133 -0.60 5.76 14.41
CA LEU A 133 -0.03 4.43 14.70
C LEU A 133 -1.02 3.60 15.53
N PRO A 134 -1.18 2.30 15.24
CA PRO A 134 -1.94 1.41 16.11
C PRO A 134 -1.25 1.28 17.47
N GLU A 135 -2.02 0.97 18.51
CA GLU A 135 -1.49 0.62 19.82
C GLU A 135 -1.88 -0.82 20.14
N VAL A 136 -0.89 -1.64 20.46
CA VAL A 136 -1.09 -3.07 20.74
C VAL A 136 -0.39 -3.46 22.03
N ARG A 137 -0.82 -4.56 22.64
CA ARG A 137 -0.18 -5.07 23.85
C ARG A 137 1.25 -5.52 23.55
N ALA A 138 2.21 -4.97 24.29
CA ALA A 138 3.60 -5.37 24.19
C ALA A 138 3.81 -6.80 24.74
N PRO A 139 4.57 -7.65 24.03
CA PRO A 139 4.93 -9.00 24.48
C PRO A 139 6.24 -9.01 25.29
N LEU A 140 6.80 -7.84 25.59
CA LEU A 140 8.06 -7.65 26.31
C LEU A 140 7.94 -6.40 27.20
N ASP A 141 8.79 -6.33 28.22
CA ASP A 141 8.83 -5.17 29.12
C ASP A 141 9.37 -3.94 28.40
N LEU A 142 8.52 -2.93 28.29
CA LEU A 142 8.85 -1.63 27.70
C LEU A 142 9.22 -0.62 28.78
N ALA A 143 10.01 0.39 28.40
CA ALA A 143 10.28 1.51 29.30
C ALA A 143 9.01 2.30 29.60
N ALA A 144 9.02 3.08 30.68
CA ALA A 144 7.97 4.07 30.94
C ALA A 144 7.81 4.99 29.71
N ASP A 145 6.56 5.22 29.30
CA ASP A 145 6.16 6.00 28.12
C ASP A 145 6.67 5.47 26.77
N GLU A 146 6.94 4.17 26.66
CA GLU A 146 7.22 3.47 25.40
C GLU A 146 5.98 2.66 25.01
N THR A 147 5.36 3.00 23.88
CA THR A 147 4.13 2.35 23.38
C THR A 147 4.48 1.35 22.31
N CYS A 148 3.86 0.16 22.35
CA CYS A 148 4.00 -0.83 21.28
C CYS A 148 2.99 -0.56 20.18
N HIS A 149 3.46 -0.52 18.93
CA HIS A 149 2.64 -0.28 17.75
C HIS A 149 2.43 -1.53 16.91
N TRP A 150 3.43 -2.39 16.81
CA TRP A 150 3.33 -3.57 15.96
C TRP A 150 4.10 -4.74 16.53
N VAL A 151 3.57 -5.93 16.30
CA VAL A 151 4.19 -7.20 16.64
C VAL A 151 3.99 -8.13 15.48
N VAL A 152 5.08 -8.65 14.92
CA VAL A 152 5.04 -9.58 13.79
C VAL A 152 6.05 -10.69 13.98
N ARG A 153 5.75 -11.89 13.48
CA ARG A 153 6.74 -12.97 13.40
C ARG A 153 7.87 -12.51 12.48
N ALA A 154 9.10 -12.76 12.91
CA ALA A 154 10.26 -12.35 12.16
C ALA A 154 11.40 -13.36 12.25
N THR A 155 12.20 -13.42 11.19
CA THR A 155 13.47 -14.14 11.16
C THR A 155 14.59 -13.15 10.97
N LEU A 156 15.54 -13.09 11.90
CA LEU A 156 16.76 -12.31 11.72
C LEU A 156 17.68 -13.06 10.77
N CYS A 157 18.19 -12.38 9.76
CA CYS A 157 19.06 -12.94 8.74
C CYS A 157 20.39 -12.18 8.67
N SER A 158 21.43 -12.82 8.13
CA SER A 158 22.70 -12.19 7.77
C SER A 158 22.98 -12.31 6.28
N PRO A 159 23.65 -11.31 5.67
CA PRO A 159 24.19 -11.44 4.33
C PRO A 159 25.31 -12.49 4.32
N LEU A 160 25.33 -13.34 3.29
CA LEU A 160 26.45 -14.23 2.99
C LEU A 160 27.46 -13.46 2.13
N ALA A 161 28.60 -13.11 2.72
CA ALA A 161 29.57 -12.16 2.16
C ALA A 161 30.31 -12.60 0.88
N LEU A 162 30.17 -13.84 0.40
CA LEU A 162 31.00 -14.36 -0.70
C LEU A 162 30.35 -14.17 -2.07
N GLY A 163 30.61 -13.02 -2.69
CA GLY A 163 30.48 -12.80 -4.15
C GLY A 163 29.05 -12.83 -4.71
N ARG A 164 28.02 -12.79 -3.85
CA ARG A 164 26.61 -12.77 -4.28
C ARG A 164 26.06 -11.34 -4.30
N ARG A 165 25.26 -11.03 -5.32
CA ARG A 165 24.56 -9.75 -5.45
C ARG A 165 23.49 -9.64 -4.36
N GLU A 166 23.43 -8.48 -3.70
CA GLU A 166 22.33 -8.17 -2.78
C GLU A 166 20.98 -8.14 -3.53
N PRO A 167 19.88 -8.59 -2.90
CA PRO A 167 18.57 -8.55 -3.52
C PRO A 167 18.15 -7.10 -3.84
N VAL A 168 17.37 -6.92 -4.92
CA VAL A 168 16.78 -5.62 -5.24
C VAL A 168 15.65 -5.31 -4.26
N GLY A 169 15.65 -4.11 -3.67
CA GLY A 169 14.59 -3.64 -2.80
C GLY A 169 14.38 -2.13 -2.92
N VAL A 170 13.28 -1.63 -2.38
CA VAL A 170 12.92 -0.20 -2.42
C VAL A 170 13.40 0.47 -1.13
N VAL A 171 14.24 1.49 -1.26
CA VAL A 171 14.87 2.17 -0.11
C VAL A 171 14.03 3.36 0.34
N PHE A 172 13.71 3.39 1.62
CA PHE A 172 13.02 4.48 2.30
C PHE A 172 13.92 5.11 3.36
N ARG A 173 13.74 6.42 3.58
CA ARG A 173 14.38 7.17 4.65
C ARG A 173 13.30 7.70 5.60
N PRO A 174 13.49 7.65 6.93
CA PRO A 174 12.51 8.22 7.86
C PRO A 174 12.23 9.71 7.64
N ASP A 175 13.22 10.44 7.14
CA ASP A 175 13.13 11.88 6.86
C ASP A 175 12.52 12.19 5.47
N GLY A 176 12.16 11.16 4.69
CA GLY A 176 11.50 11.34 3.40
C GLY A 176 10.08 11.87 3.53
N ALA A 177 9.51 12.36 2.43
CA ALA A 177 8.14 12.87 2.37
C ALA A 177 7.07 11.78 2.60
N GLU A 178 5.88 12.20 3.00
CA GLU A 178 4.66 11.38 2.98
C GLU A 178 3.95 11.51 1.62
N PRO A 179 3.18 10.50 1.20
CA PRO A 179 2.84 9.25 1.90
C PRO A 179 3.84 8.10 1.70
N PHE A 180 3.75 7.06 2.52
CA PHE A 180 4.41 5.79 2.24
C PHE A 180 3.74 5.15 1.03
N HIS A 181 4.51 4.96 -0.04
CA HIS A 181 4.00 4.40 -1.29
C HIS A 181 5.07 3.52 -1.92
N VAL A 182 4.69 2.30 -2.29
CA VAL A 182 5.63 1.28 -2.74
C VAL A 182 5.69 1.29 -4.27
N VAL A 183 6.73 1.90 -4.82
CA VAL A 183 7.02 1.90 -6.27
C VAL A 183 8.40 1.31 -6.50
N GLY A 184 8.47 0.39 -7.45
CA GLY A 184 9.72 -0.21 -7.89
C GLY A 184 9.74 -1.73 -7.75
N GLU A 185 10.74 -2.32 -8.37
CA GLU A 185 10.96 -3.75 -8.30
C GLU A 185 11.48 -4.15 -6.92
N ARG A 186 10.99 -5.30 -6.44
CA ARG A 186 11.45 -5.92 -5.20
C ARG A 186 11.66 -7.40 -5.45
N GLU A 187 12.80 -7.92 -5.01
CA GLU A 187 13.10 -9.34 -4.92
C GLU A 187 12.69 -9.87 -3.54
N ALA A 188 12.50 -11.18 -3.44
CA ALA A 188 12.32 -11.86 -2.17
C ALA A 188 13.69 -12.14 -1.53
N LEU A 189 13.75 -12.07 -0.20
CA LEU A 189 14.89 -12.47 0.61
C LEU A 189 14.97 -14.00 0.74
N GLU A 190 13.85 -14.72 0.70
CA GLU A 190 13.82 -16.18 0.57
C GLU A 190 13.14 -16.64 -0.74
N PRO A 191 13.67 -17.66 -1.43
CA PRO A 191 14.88 -18.44 -1.13
C PRO A 191 16.13 -17.79 -1.77
N ASN A 192 16.65 -16.68 -1.21
CA ASN A 192 17.89 -16.08 -1.70
C ASN A 192 19.10 -16.70 -0.97
N PRO A 193 20.00 -17.42 -1.66
CA PRO A 193 21.18 -18.02 -1.04
C PRO A 193 22.21 -16.99 -0.51
N ALA A 194 22.03 -15.70 -0.81
CA ALA A 194 22.79 -14.61 -0.20
C ALA A 194 22.29 -14.22 1.19
N ILE A 195 21.14 -14.73 1.63
CA ILE A 195 20.51 -14.41 2.91
C ILE A 195 20.42 -15.68 3.75
N LEU A 196 21.08 -15.68 4.91
CA LEU A 196 21.09 -16.83 5.82
C LEU A 196 20.23 -16.53 7.06
N PRO A 197 19.18 -17.33 7.33
CA PRO A 197 18.44 -17.28 8.59
C PRO A 197 19.36 -17.54 9.79
N LEU A 198 19.36 -16.62 10.76
CA LEU A 198 20.17 -16.71 11.98
C LEU A 198 19.36 -17.06 13.22
N ASP A 199 18.18 -16.47 13.36
CA ASP A 199 17.35 -16.64 14.55
C ASP A 199 15.88 -16.37 14.22
N LEU A 200 14.99 -17.12 14.88
CA LEU A 200 13.54 -17.03 14.71
C LEU A 200 12.94 -16.38 15.94
N GLY A 201 11.96 -15.51 15.73
CA GLY A 201 11.21 -14.89 16.81
C GLY A 201 10.23 -13.85 16.31
N MET A 202 10.32 -12.65 16.88
CA MET A 202 9.39 -11.58 16.61
C MET A 202 10.09 -10.23 16.48
N LEU A 203 9.54 -9.40 15.61
CA LEU A 203 9.86 -7.99 15.52
C LEU A 203 8.76 -7.20 16.24
N VAL A 204 9.16 -6.36 17.18
CA VAL A 204 8.29 -5.46 17.93
C VAL A 204 8.65 -4.02 17.56
N ILE A 205 7.71 -3.27 17.01
CA ILE A 205 7.89 -1.85 16.69
C ILE A 205 7.21 -1.03 17.78
N THR A 206 7.96 -0.11 18.37
CA THR A 206 7.50 0.77 19.45
C THR A 206 7.59 2.23 19.02
N SER A 207 7.20 3.16 19.92
CA SER A 207 7.40 4.59 19.72
C SER A 207 8.87 5.03 19.70
N ARG A 208 9.81 4.20 20.21
CA ARG A 208 11.23 4.58 20.36
C ARG A 208 12.19 3.79 19.48
N ARG A 209 11.87 2.54 19.18
CA ARG A 209 12.76 1.58 18.51
C ARG A 209 12.01 0.39 17.90
N ALA A 210 12.66 -0.28 16.97
CA ALA A 210 12.30 -1.63 16.57
C ALA A 210 13.16 -2.64 17.35
N ILE A 211 12.56 -3.72 17.83
CA ILE A 211 13.21 -4.73 18.67
C ILE A 211 12.97 -6.09 18.03
N PHE A 212 14.03 -6.73 17.55
CA PHE A 212 13.98 -8.15 17.25
C PHE A 212 14.26 -8.93 18.53
N ARG A 213 13.33 -9.81 18.90
CA ARG A 213 13.46 -10.77 20.00
C ARG A 213 13.37 -12.18 19.42
N GLY A 214 14.54 -12.79 19.20
CA GLY A 214 14.67 -14.18 18.79
C GLY A 214 14.88 -15.13 19.96
N ALA A 215 14.99 -16.41 19.65
CA ALA A 215 15.28 -17.46 20.63
C ALA A 215 16.67 -17.31 21.25
N LYS A 216 17.65 -16.82 20.48
CA LYS A 216 19.06 -16.71 20.90
C LYS A 216 19.53 -15.26 21.00
N ARG A 217 18.96 -14.37 20.21
CA ARG A 217 19.43 -13.00 20.02
C ARG A 217 18.34 -12.00 20.36
N ARG A 218 18.79 -10.83 20.81
CA ARG A 218 18.00 -9.62 20.88
C ARG A 218 18.76 -8.54 20.14
N VAL A 219 18.09 -7.81 19.26
CA VAL A 219 18.66 -6.69 18.54
C VAL A 219 17.69 -5.52 18.63
N ASP A 220 18.19 -4.36 19.02
CA ASP A 220 17.41 -3.14 19.17
C ASP A 220 17.92 -2.11 18.16
N TRP A 221 17.01 -1.58 17.33
CA TRP A 221 17.28 -0.49 16.39
C TRP A 221 16.55 0.78 16.85
N PRO A 222 17.24 1.74 17.48
CA PRO A 222 16.65 3.02 17.85
C PRO A 222 16.19 3.79 16.63
N HIS A 223 14.93 4.22 16.63
CA HIS A 223 14.30 4.96 15.53
C HIS A 223 15.04 6.26 15.18
N ALA A 224 15.55 6.93 16.21
CA ALA A 224 16.41 8.11 16.09
C ALA A 224 17.58 7.90 15.11
N ARG A 225 18.14 6.69 15.12
CA ARG A 225 19.39 6.34 14.44
C ARG A 225 19.18 5.55 13.15
N LEU A 226 17.93 5.31 12.77
CA LEU A 226 17.56 4.55 11.57
C LEU A 226 17.85 5.37 10.30
N GLU A 227 18.87 5.04 9.53
CA GLU A 227 19.19 5.79 8.32
C GLU A 227 18.30 5.40 7.16
N THR A 228 18.16 4.09 6.93
CA THR A 228 17.35 3.55 5.83
C THR A 228 16.57 2.31 6.27
N LEU A 229 15.39 2.17 5.69
CA LEU A 229 14.64 0.92 5.63
C LEU A 229 14.56 0.50 4.17
N THR A 230 15.03 -0.68 3.83
CA THR A 230 14.86 -1.27 2.49
C THR A 230 13.76 -2.31 2.54
N LEU A 231 12.74 -2.15 1.70
CA LEU A 231 11.60 -3.08 1.60
C LEU A 231 11.84 -4.10 0.49
N TYR A 232 11.65 -5.38 0.83
CA TYR A 232 11.66 -6.52 -0.08
C TYR A 232 10.24 -7.11 -0.20
N ARG A 233 10.06 -8.20 -0.93
CA ARG A 233 8.72 -8.84 -1.06
C ARG A 233 8.24 -9.49 0.22
N ASP A 234 9.14 -10.09 0.97
CA ASP A 234 8.90 -10.97 2.13
C ASP A 234 9.68 -10.53 3.38
N GLY A 235 10.25 -9.31 3.34
CA GLY A 235 11.12 -8.84 4.39
C GLY A 235 11.53 -7.39 4.24
N LEU A 236 12.39 -6.97 5.16
CA LEU A 236 12.97 -5.64 5.19
C LEU A 236 14.42 -5.70 5.65
N ALA A 237 15.21 -4.68 5.30
CA ALA A 237 16.52 -4.46 5.86
C ALA A 237 16.59 -3.11 6.57
N LEU A 238 17.21 -3.10 7.74
CA LEU A 238 17.44 -1.89 8.53
C LEU A 238 18.92 -1.53 8.52
N THR A 239 19.23 -0.26 8.27
CA THR A 239 20.58 0.28 8.43
C THR A 239 20.54 1.43 9.43
N THR A 240 21.43 1.38 10.41
CA THR A 240 21.60 2.45 11.40
C THR A 240 23.00 3.06 11.28
N ALA A 241 23.15 4.29 11.75
CA ALA A 241 24.39 5.06 11.59
C ALA A 241 25.67 4.40 12.15
N ASP A 242 25.52 3.46 13.10
CA ASP A 242 26.64 2.75 13.72
C ASP A 242 26.94 1.39 13.08
N GLU A 243 26.02 0.84 12.30
CA GLU A 243 26.14 -0.51 11.78
C GLU A 243 26.94 -0.52 10.47
N ARG A 244 27.86 -1.48 10.35
CA ARG A 244 28.70 -1.66 9.15
C ARG A 244 27.93 -2.21 7.93
N GLY A 245 26.61 -2.32 8.00
CA GLY A 245 25.79 -2.84 6.92
C GLY A 245 24.36 -3.19 7.35
N PRO A 246 23.51 -3.55 6.37
CA PRO A 246 22.09 -3.82 6.60
C PRO A 246 21.85 -5.07 7.47
N ARG A 247 20.81 -5.00 8.30
CA ARG A 247 20.24 -6.14 9.02
C ARG A 247 18.95 -6.59 8.37
N PHE A 248 18.95 -7.81 7.82
CA PHE A 248 17.81 -8.37 7.12
C PHE A 248 16.84 -9.07 8.07
N LEU A 249 15.55 -8.87 7.83
CA LEU A 249 14.45 -9.46 8.58
C LEU A 249 13.41 -10.00 7.59
N LEU A 250 13.13 -11.31 7.63
CA LEU A 250 11.92 -11.86 6.99
C LEU A 250 10.73 -11.59 7.90
N VAL A 251 9.59 -11.18 7.35
CA VAL A 251 8.37 -10.87 8.10
C VAL A 251 7.11 -11.25 7.31
N GLU A 252 6.03 -11.58 8.01
CA GLU A 252 4.78 -12.08 7.42
C GLU A 252 4.00 -11.02 6.61
N ASP A 253 4.12 -9.73 6.93
CA ASP A 253 3.58 -8.61 6.17
C ASP A 253 4.63 -7.48 6.07
N ALA A 254 5.51 -7.59 5.08
CA ALA A 254 6.65 -6.69 4.91
C ALA A 254 6.24 -5.24 4.69
N GLU A 255 5.19 -5.02 3.91
CA GLU A 255 4.69 -3.70 3.55
C GLU A 255 4.07 -2.99 4.76
N LEU A 256 3.14 -3.63 5.46
CA LEU A 256 2.52 -3.03 6.64
C LEU A 256 3.56 -2.80 7.75
N THR A 257 4.47 -3.76 7.93
CA THR A 257 5.57 -3.63 8.90
C THR A 257 6.47 -2.43 8.56
N ALA A 258 6.82 -2.25 7.28
CA ALA A 258 7.62 -1.11 6.84
C ALA A 258 6.89 0.22 7.02
N ALA A 259 5.60 0.28 6.66
CA ALA A 259 4.78 1.48 6.81
C ALA A 259 4.71 1.94 8.28
N ILE A 260 4.44 1.01 9.20
CA ILE A 260 4.40 1.28 10.64
C ILE A 260 5.78 1.72 11.16
N LEU A 261 6.85 1.02 10.77
CA LEU A 261 8.20 1.32 11.23
C LEU A 261 8.65 2.70 10.77
N LEU A 262 8.42 3.05 9.51
CA LEU A 262 8.78 4.35 8.96
C LEU A 262 8.03 5.49 9.63
N LEU A 263 6.72 5.36 9.83
CA LEU A 263 5.92 6.38 10.52
C LEU A 263 6.37 6.55 11.98
N ALA A 264 6.61 5.46 12.70
CA ALA A 264 7.15 5.50 14.07
C ALA A 264 8.54 6.15 14.11
N ALA A 265 9.41 5.83 13.15
CA ALA A 265 10.74 6.40 13.08
C ALA A 265 10.74 7.90 12.79
N ARG A 266 9.89 8.34 11.85
CA ARG A 266 9.70 9.75 11.50
C ARG A 266 9.20 10.56 12.70
N ARG A 267 8.12 10.10 13.34
CA ARG A 267 7.56 10.75 14.54
C ARG A 267 8.62 10.91 15.63
N ARG A 268 9.38 9.85 15.91
CA ARG A 268 10.44 9.89 16.92
C ARG A 268 11.54 10.89 16.59
N ARG A 269 11.89 11.05 15.32
CA ARG A 269 12.90 12.01 14.88
C ARG A 269 12.42 13.45 14.97
N ILE A 270 11.16 13.71 14.61
CA ILE A 270 10.53 15.04 14.76
C ILE A 270 10.50 15.43 16.25
N GLU A 271 10.10 14.52 17.13
CA GLU A 271 10.11 14.74 18.58
C GLU A 271 11.50 15.11 19.11
N GLN A 272 12.55 14.43 18.63
CA GLN A 272 13.92 14.66 19.10
C GLN A 272 14.60 15.88 18.49
N ARG A 273 14.29 16.24 17.25
CA ARG A 273 14.81 17.46 16.60
C ARG A 273 14.13 18.73 17.12
N GLY A 274 13.01 18.61 17.84
CA GLY A 274 12.08 19.71 18.04
C GLY A 274 11.27 19.96 16.77
N ALA A 275 10.03 20.46 16.91
CA ALA A 275 9.15 20.70 15.77
C ALA A 275 9.87 21.52 14.68
N PRO A 276 9.79 21.13 13.39
CA PRO A 276 10.29 21.99 12.32
C PRO A 276 9.60 23.36 12.42
N PRO A 277 10.32 24.48 12.25
CA PRO A 277 9.69 25.79 12.24
C PRO A 277 8.59 25.78 11.17
N ALA A 278 7.41 26.30 11.53
CA ALA A 278 6.29 26.42 10.61
C ALA A 278 6.77 27.06 9.30
N PRO A 279 6.27 26.62 8.13
CA PRO A 279 6.65 27.23 6.86
C PRO A 279 6.40 28.73 6.96
N ASN A 280 7.47 29.50 6.81
CA ASN A 280 7.46 30.94 7.01
C ASN A 280 6.52 31.55 5.94
N PRO A 281 5.36 32.13 6.30
CA PRO A 281 4.40 32.63 5.32
C PRO A 281 4.94 33.79 4.48
N SER A 282 6.07 34.38 4.89
CA SER A 282 6.74 35.49 4.22
C SER A 282 7.68 35.09 3.06
N ALA A 283 7.85 33.79 2.78
CA ALA A 283 8.72 33.34 1.68
C ALA A 283 7.97 33.12 0.33
N ALA A 284 6.65 33.30 0.31
CA ALA A 284 5.89 33.31 -0.93
C ALA A 284 5.66 34.76 -1.40
N LEU A 285 6.22 35.06 -2.58
CA LEU A 285 6.02 36.20 -3.50
C LEU A 285 7.19 37.19 -3.59
N PRO A 286 7.99 37.14 -4.68
CA PRO A 286 8.58 38.32 -5.27
C PRO A 286 7.59 38.96 -6.27
N GLY A 287 7.17 40.18 -5.95
CA GLY A 287 6.94 41.24 -6.95
C GLY A 287 5.62 41.23 -7.73
N THR A 288 4.57 41.82 -7.16
CA THR A 288 3.64 42.66 -7.94
C THR A 288 3.89 44.12 -7.55
N ALA A 289 4.64 44.81 -8.40
CA ALA A 289 4.82 46.26 -8.30
C ALA A 289 3.47 46.96 -8.52
N PRO A 290 3.09 47.97 -7.72
CA PRO A 290 1.89 48.74 -7.97
C PRO A 290 2.14 49.73 -9.11
N ALA A 291 1.24 49.74 -10.08
CA ALA A 291 1.14 50.77 -11.09
C ALA A 291 0.80 52.11 -10.43
N ASN A 292 1.65 53.12 -10.61
CA ASN A 292 1.28 54.51 -10.33
C ASN A 292 1.44 55.33 -11.61
N ARG A 293 0.32 55.84 -12.11
CA ARG A 293 0.27 56.96 -13.06
C ARG A 293 0.39 58.23 -12.23
N ASP A 294 1.29 59.14 -12.59
CA ASP A 294 0.96 60.36 -13.34
C ASP A 294 2.07 61.43 -13.21
N GLY A 295 2.25 62.18 -14.30
CA GLY A 295 2.69 63.58 -14.35
C GLY A 295 4.09 64.00 -13.86
N GLY A 296 4.90 64.57 -14.75
CA GLY A 296 5.92 65.55 -14.34
C GLY A 296 7.13 65.69 -15.25
N ARG A 297 7.03 66.60 -16.22
CA ARG A 297 8.08 67.03 -17.15
C ARG A 297 8.91 68.15 -16.53
N THR A 298 10.25 68.09 -16.61
CA THR A 298 11.24 69.15 -16.97
C THR A 298 12.64 68.67 -16.53
N GLY A 299 13.61 68.56 -17.46
CA GLY A 299 14.85 69.38 -17.51
C GLY A 299 15.92 68.93 -16.50
N SER A 300 17.24 68.91 -16.71
CA SER A 300 18.19 69.24 -17.78
C SER A 300 19.57 68.89 -17.19
N GLU A 301 20.60 68.72 -18.04
CA GLU A 301 22.05 68.78 -17.69
C GLU A 301 22.62 67.62 -16.82
N GLU A 302 23.88 67.19 -16.91
CA GLU A 302 24.99 67.24 -17.87
C GLU A 302 26.08 66.31 -17.30
N GLU A 303 27.06 65.94 -18.13
CA GLU A 303 28.42 65.47 -17.79
C GLU A 303 28.75 64.03 -17.32
N LYS A 304 29.44 63.35 -18.26
CA LYS A 304 30.77 62.72 -18.21
C LYS A 304 31.14 61.73 -17.11
N GLY A 305 31.66 60.59 -17.55
CA GLY A 305 32.58 59.76 -16.78
C GLY A 305 32.99 58.48 -17.51
N ASP A 306 34.15 58.54 -18.15
CA ASP A 306 34.83 57.53 -18.96
C ASP A 306 35.33 56.30 -18.16
N GLY A 307 35.58 55.15 -18.82
CA GLY A 307 36.21 54.00 -18.16
C GLY A 307 36.13 52.62 -18.84
N HIS A 308 36.92 52.43 -19.91
CA HIS A 308 37.80 51.27 -20.23
C HIS A 308 37.33 49.82 -19.93
N ALA A 309 37.21 48.97 -20.97
CA ALA A 309 38.17 47.92 -21.38
C ALA A 309 38.15 46.68 -20.45
N GLU A 310 38.31 45.43 -20.85
CA GLU A 310 38.50 44.67 -22.09
C GLU A 310 38.40 43.19 -21.67
N HIS A 311 38.29 42.29 -22.65
CA HIS A 311 38.88 40.94 -22.66
C HIS A 311 38.11 39.69 -22.15
N HIS A 312 38.18 38.69 -23.05
CA HIS A 312 38.09 37.22 -22.92
C HIS A 312 36.72 36.55 -23.04
N ARG A 313 36.36 36.08 -24.25
CA ARG A 313 36.75 34.81 -24.93
C ARG A 313 36.09 33.53 -24.37
N ALA A 314 35.11 33.08 -25.15
CA ALA A 314 35.00 31.76 -25.79
C ALA A 314 34.87 30.49 -24.95
N LEU A 315 33.70 29.82 -25.09
CA LEU A 315 33.60 28.36 -25.16
C LEU A 315 32.50 27.95 -26.15
N LEU A 316 32.92 27.55 -27.35
CA LEU A 316 32.20 26.65 -28.25
C LEU A 316 33.02 25.36 -28.33
N ARG A 317 32.42 24.23 -27.98
CA ARG A 317 32.77 22.92 -28.54
C ARG A 317 31.64 21.93 -28.26
N GLU A 318 30.76 21.80 -29.24
CA GLU A 318 30.02 20.58 -29.50
C GLU A 318 30.70 19.81 -30.65
N SER A 319 30.48 18.49 -30.65
CA SER A 319 30.65 17.54 -31.75
C SER A 319 32.05 16.94 -31.96
N SER A 320 32.28 15.80 -31.30
CA SER A 320 32.48 14.48 -31.95
C SER A 320 32.28 13.37 -30.93
#